data_AF-A0A3D3X6J1-F1
#
_entry.id   AF-A0A3D3X6J1-F1
#
_cell.length_a   1.000
_cell.length_b   1.000
_cell.length_c   1.000
_cell.angle_alpha   90.00
_cell.angle_beta   90.00
_cell.angle_gamma   90.00
#
_symmetry.space_group_name_H-M   'P 1'
#
loop_
_entity.id
_entity.type
_entity.pdbx_description
1 polymer ?
#
loop_
_entity_poly.entity_id
_entity_poly.type
_entity_poly.pdbx_seq_one_letter_code
_entity_poly.pdbx_strand_id
1 'polypeptide(L)'
;MDILIKTEILISALQNVISVIDKSFTKPILSNFMIQTLENEGEQGMVEFSATDYELSIIERIPAQIKTSGSICINAKRVFDITREFRAEEIHIRSTEQLWVQITCGASELRLPSVEVGLYPQPKIEELNQQLKISALDLAQCIDLTLFASQTNESRRNLMGVALSMTEDQRTRWQATDGHRLAQV
;
A
#
# COMPACT_ATOMS: atom_id res chain seq x y z
N MET A 1 1.30 7.08 19.71
CA MET A 1 1.41 5.73 19.12
C MET A 1 2.63 5.00 19.67
N ASP A 2 2.43 3.78 20.17
CA ASP A 2 3.46 2.86 20.63
C ASP A 2 3.04 1.42 20.25
N ILE A 3 3.78 0.79 19.35
CA ILE A 3 3.46 -0.54 18.79
C ILE A 3 4.68 -1.44 18.67
N LEU A 4 4.48 -2.75 18.81
CA LEU A 4 5.46 -3.78 18.47
C LEU A 4 4.96 -4.61 17.28
N ILE A 5 5.84 -4.85 16.32
CA ILE A 5 5.53 -5.58 15.10
C ILE A 5 6.65 -6.55 14.75
N LYS A 6 6.31 -7.73 14.24
CA LYS A 6 7.29 -8.68 13.73
C LYS A 6 8.04 -8.11 12.54
N THR A 7 9.36 -8.28 12.52
CA THR A 7 10.24 -7.76 11.47
C THR A 7 9.85 -8.27 10.08
N GLU A 8 9.55 -9.57 9.96
CA GLU A 8 9.14 -10.19 8.69
C GLU A 8 7.86 -9.56 8.10
N ILE A 9 6.87 -9.29 8.96
CA ILE A 9 5.59 -8.70 8.58
C ILE A 9 5.81 -7.24 8.15
N LEU A 10 6.60 -6.49 8.92
CA LEU A 10 6.90 -5.10 8.59
C LEU A 10 7.65 -4.97 7.26
N ILE A 11 8.66 -5.81 7.01
CA ILE A 11 9.42 -5.79 5.75
C ILE A 11 8.49 -6.11 4.57
N SER A 12 7.64 -7.12 4.69
CA SER A 12 6.69 -7.49 3.63
C SER A 12 5.71 -6.35 3.32
N ALA A 13 5.10 -5.76 4.35
CA ALA A 13 4.16 -4.65 4.18
C ALA A 13 4.85 -3.41 3.55
N LEU A 14 6.07 -3.10 3.98
CA LEU A 14 6.85 -2.01 3.41
C LEU A 14 7.20 -2.25 1.94
N GLN A 15 7.45 -3.48 1.49
CA GLN A 15 7.68 -3.76 0.07
C GLN A 15 6.48 -3.36 -0.78
N ASN A 16 5.27 -3.68 -0.31
CA ASN A 16 4.03 -3.32 -0.99
C ASN A 16 3.84 -1.79 -0.99
N VAL A 17 4.05 -1.13 0.14
CA VAL A 17 4.01 0.34 0.26
C VAL A 17 4.99 1.01 -0.71
N ILE A 18 6.23 0.53 -0.80
CA ILE A 18 7.28 1.06 -1.69
C ILE A 18 6.89 0.94 -3.17
N SER A 19 6.03 -0.01 -3.53
CA SER A 19 5.54 -0.17 -4.91
C SER A 19 4.57 0.94 -5.34
N VAL A 20 3.90 1.59 -4.38
CA VAL A 20 2.87 2.62 -4.62
C VAL A 20 3.37 4.05 -4.44
N ILE A 21 4.35 4.29 -3.56
CA ILE A 21 4.82 5.66 -3.30
C ILE A 21 5.41 6.34 -4.55
N ASP A 22 5.25 7.66 -4.64
CA ASP A 22 5.88 8.46 -5.68
C ASP A 22 7.41 8.45 -5.51
N LYS A 23 8.09 7.92 -6.52
CA LYS A 23 9.56 7.89 -6.62
C LYS A 23 10.12 9.20 -7.20
N SER A 24 9.27 10.00 -7.82
CA SER A 24 9.59 11.34 -8.28
C SER A 24 9.63 12.29 -7.09
N PHE A 25 10.61 13.19 -7.06
CA PHE A 25 10.73 14.20 -5.99
C PHE A 25 9.75 15.36 -6.17
N THR A 26 8.75 15.24 -7.06
CA THR A 26 7.84 16.34 -7.38
C THR A 26 6.88 16.64 -6.24
N LYS A 27 6.47 15.63 -5.47
CA LYS A 27 5.60 15.77 -4.30
C LYS A 27 6.19 15.00 -3.10
N PRO A 28 7.14 15.59 -2.35
CA PRO A 28 7.87 14.89 -1.28
C PRO A 28 6.99 14.25 -0.20
N ILE A 29 5.80 14.78 0.05
CA ILE A 29 4.86 14.22 1.02
C ILE A 29 4.38 12.81 0.62
N LEU A 30 4.32 12.50 -0.67
CA LEU A 30 3.87 11.20 -1.20
C LEU A 30 4.95 10.12 -1.12
N SER A 31 6.19 10.47 -0.80
CA SER A 31 7.24 9.50 -0.43
C SER A 31 7.07 8.96 0.99
N ASN A 32 6.11 9.50 1.75
CA ASN A 32 5.72 9.00 3.05
C ASN A 32 4.58 7.99 2.93
N PHE A 33 4.41 7.22 3.98
CA PHE A 33 3.25 6.38 4.21
C PHE A 33 2.73 6.62 5.63
N MET A 34 1.48 6.27 5.85
CA MET A 34 0.82 6.42 7.13
C MET A 34 0.70 5.07 7.83
N ILE A 35 0.90 5.08 9.15
CA ILE A 35 0.60 3.96 10.04
C ILE A 35 -0.47 4.45 11.01
N GLN A 36 -1.56 3.70 11.14
CA GLN A 36 -2.63 4.00 12.08
C GLN A 36 -3.01 2.75 12.85
N THR A 37 -3.12 2.86 14.18
CA THR A 37 -3.69 1.79 15.00
C THR A 37 -5.19 1.69 14.77
N LEU A 38 -5.69 0.47 14.55
CA LEU A 38 -7.11 0.19 14.47
C LEU A 38 -7.61 -0.28 15.84
N GLU A 39 -8.62 0.41 16.37
CA GLU A 39 -9.28 -0.02 17.61
C GLU A 39 -10.34 -1.08 17.26
N ASN A 40 -10.33 -2.21 17.98
CA ASN A 40 -11.39 -3.22 18.00
C ASN A 40 -11.56 -4.16 16.76
N GLU A 41 -10.53 -4.37 15.94
CA GLU A 41 -10.57 -5.40 14.88
C GLU A 41 -9.97 -6.74 15.36
N GLY A 42 -10.74 -7.51 16.13
CA GLY A 42 -10.41 -8.89 16.54
C GLY A 42 -9.80 -9.06 17.94
N GLU A 43 -9.34 -10.28 18.26
CA GLU A 43 -8.70 -10.60 19.56
C GLU A 43 -7.27 -10.04 19.70
N GLN A 44 -6.64 -9.66 18.57
CA GLN A 44 -5.29 -9.09 18.49
C GLN A 44 -5.35 -7.67 17.92
N GLY A 45 -4.42 -6.79 18.33
CA GLY A 45 -4.31 -5.44 17.78
C GLY A 45 -3.93 -5.45 16.30
N MET A 46 -4.49 -4.51 15.54
CA MET A 46 -4.22 -4.34 14.11
C MET A 46 -3.72 -2.92 13.83
N VAL A 47 -2.79 -2.79 12.90
CA VAL A 47 -2.37 -1.50 12.36
C VAL A 47 -2.62 -1.47 10.86
N GLU A 48 -3.07 -0.32 10.38
CA GLU A 48 -3.29 -0.04 8.98
C GLU A 48 -2.10 0.75 8.42
N PHE A 49 -1.55 0.25 7.33
CA PHE A 49 -0.51 0.88 6.55
C PHE A 49 -1.16 1.42 5.30
N SER A 50 -0.98 2.72 5.02
CA SER A 50 -1.57 3.32 3.84
C SER A 50 -0.59 4.23 3.10
N ALA A 51 -0.62 4.15 1.78
CA ALA A 51 0.17 5.00 0.91
C ALA A 51 -0.59 5.32 -0.39
N THR A 52 -0.27 6.45 -1.00
CA THR A 52 -0.87 6.89 -2.26
C THR A 52 0.06 7.81 -3.04
N ASP A 53 -0.02 7.76 -4.38
CA ASP A 53 0.56 8.75 -5.30
C ASP A 53 -0.50 9.64 -5.98
N TYR A 54 -1.75 9.56 -5.52
CA TYR A 54 -3.01 10.08 -6.09
C TYR A 54 -3.63 9.28 -7.25
N GLU A 55 -2.90 8.38 -7.89
CA GLU A 55 -3.44 7.51 -8.94
C GLU A 55 -3.67 6.10 -8.42
N LEU A 56 -2.70 5.59 -7.66
CA LEU A 56 -2.71 4.32 -6.98
C LEU A 56 -2.71 4.56 -5.47
N SER A 57 -3.41 3.69 -4.75
CA SER A 57 -3.40 3.66 -3.30
C SER A 57 -3.30 2.23 -2.82
N ILE A 58 -2.62 2.05 -1.69
CA ILE A 58 -2.57 0.78 -0.97
C ILE A 58 -3.02 1.01 0.47
N ILE A 59 -3.83 0.08 0.96
CA ILE A 59 -4.22 -0.03 2.36
C ILE A 59 -3.96 -1.50 2.74
N GLU A 60 -3.09 -1.72 3.70
CA GLU A 60 -2.74 -3.04 4.19
C GLU A 60 -2.92 -3.08 5.71
N ARG A 61 -3.61 -4.12 6.22
CA ARG A 61 -3.84 -4.30 7.64
C ARG A 61 -2.99 -5.45 8.14
N ILE A 62 -2.19 -5.19 9.16
CA ILE A 62 -1.22 -6.15 9.70
C ILE A 62 -1.34 -6.26 11.21
N PRO A 63 -1.14 -7.46 11.78
CA PRO A 63 -1.20 -7.66 13.21
C PRO A 63 -0.02 -6.99 13.91
N ALA A 64 -0.29 -6.31 15.02
CA ALA A 64 0.72 -5.67 15.85
C ALA A 64 0.25 -5.60 17.32
N GLN A 65 1.19 -5.67 18.25
CA GLN A 65 0.87 -5.39 19.65
C GLN A 65 0.82 -3.88 19.88
N ILE A 66 -0.36 -3.37 20.20
CA ILE A 66 -0.59 -1.94 20.44
C ILE A 66 -0.47 -1.65 21.94
N LYS A 67 0.51 -0.84 22.33
CA LYS A 67 0.65 -0.32 23.70
C LYS A 67 -0.03 1.03 23.87
N THR A 68 -0.01 1.85 22.84
CA THR A 68 -0.69 3.15 22.83
C THR A 68 -1.20 3.45 21.43
N SER A 69 -2.49 3.69 21.30
CA SER A 69 -3.12 4.08 20.03
C SER A 69 -2.51 5.34 19.43
N GLY A 70 -2.70 5.51 18.13
CA GLY A 70 -2.38 6.74 17.41
C GLY A 70 -2.04 6.47 15.95
N SER A 71 -1.53 7.52 15.30
CA SER A 71 -1.11 7.47 13.92
C SER A 71 0.17 8.28 13.70
N ILE A 72 0.93 7.90 12.70
CA ILE A 72 2.17 8.58 12.27
C ILE A 72 2.26 8.58 10.75
N CYS A 73 3.01 9.52 10.19
CA CYS A 73 3.29 9.60 8.76
C CYS A 73 4.79 9.80 8.55
N ILE A 74 5.47 8.80 8.00
CA ILE A 74 6.94 8.76 7.92
C ILE A 74 7.41 8.30 6.55
N ASN A 75 8.66 8.61 6.20
CA ASN A 75 9.21 8.26 4.89
C ASN A 75 9.35 6.74 4.72
N ALA A 76 8.64 6.17 3.76
CA ALA A 76 8.57 4.73 3.55
C ALA A 76 9.94 4.14 3.22
N LYS A 77 10.69 4.79 2.31
CA LYS A 77 12.01 4.29 1.86
C LYS A 77 13.02 4.25 3.00
N ARG A 78 13.08 5.30 3.83
CA ARG A 78 13.99 5.33 4.98
C ARG A 78 13.69 4.21 5.97
N VAL A 79 12.42 3.94 6.24
CA VAL A 79 12.04 2.82 7.12
C VAL A 79 12.40 1.49 6.47
N PHE A 80 12.05 1.31 5.19
CA PHE A 80 12.33 0.08 4.46
C PHE A 80 13.82 -0.26 4.40
N ASP A 81 14.66 0.69 3.99
CA ASP A 81 16.10 0.49 3.85
C ASP A 81 16.74 0.07 5.19
N ILE A 82 16.23 0.58 6.31
CA ILE A 82 16.78 0.28 7.64
C ILE A 82 16.21 -1.01 8.22
N THR A 83 14.91 -1.25 8.07
CA THR A 83 14.25 -2.47 8.57
C THR A 83 14.83 -3.74 7.95
N ARG A 84 15.32 -3.66 6.70
CA ARG A 84 16.00 -4.78 6.03
C ARG A 84 17.34 -5.16 6.63
N GLU A 85 18.00 -4.25 7.33
CA GLU A 85 19.30 -4.51 7.97
C GLU A 85 19.15 -5.10 9.39
N PHE A 86 17.94 -5.08 9.93
CA PHE A 86 17.66 -5.60 11.26
C PHE A 86 17.67 -7.13 11.31
N ARG A 87 18.17 -7.66 12.43
CA ARG A 87 18.30 -9.11 12.67
C ARG A 87 17.40 -9.63 13.79
N ALA A 88 16.73 -8.76 14.53
CA ALA A 88 15.82 -9.19 15.60
C ALA A 88 14.44 -9.54 15.03
N GLU A 89 13.69 -10.34 15.77
CA GLU A 89 12.37 -10.83 15.36
C GLU A 89 11.27 -9.76 15.44
N GLU A 90 11.47 -8.74 16.29
CA GLU A 90 10.48 -7.71 16.58
C GLU A 90 11.08 -6.30 16.52
N ILE A 91 10.26 -5.35 16.06
CA ILE A 91 10.57 -3.94 15.94
C ILE A 91 9.56 -3.14 16.77
N HIS A 92 10.10 -2.23 17.57
CA HIS A 92 9.33 -1.31 18.39
C HIS A 92 9.25 0.06 17.71
N ILE A 93 8.05 0.56 17.44
CA ILE A 93 7.80 1.86 16.81
C ILE A 93 7.05 2.75 17.80
N ARG A 94 7.64 3.90 18.15
CA ARG A 94 7.06 4.86 19.09
C ARG A 94 7.09 6.28 18.52
N SER A 95 5.96 6.97 18.56
CA SER A 95 5.86 8.40 18.29
C SER A 95 6.26 9.22 19.51
N THR A 96 6.89 10.36 19.30
CA THR A 96 7.22 11.36 20.33
C THR A 96 6.37 12.63 20.16
N GLU A 97 6.42 13.55 21.12
CA GLU A 97 5.63 14.78 21.11
C GLU A 97 6.04 15.79 20.01
N GLN A 98 7.29 15.77 19.54
CA GLN A 98 7.81 16.73 18.55
C GLN A 98 7.81 16.21 17.11
N LEU A 99 6.81 15.39 16.72
CA LEU A 99 6.75 14.76 15.39
C LEU A 99 8.02 13.97 15.04
N TRP A 100 8.61 13.26 16.01
CA TRP A 100 9.63 12.25 15.73
C TRP A 100 9.10 10.86 16.00
N VAL A 101 9.56 9.90 15.22
CA VAL A 101 9.30 8.48 15.42
C VAL A 101 10.61 7.78 15.73
N GLN A 102 10.61 7.06 16.85
CA GLN A 102 11.70 6.21 17.27
C GLN A 102 11.39 4.77 16.84
N ILE A 103 12.35 4.14 16.17
CA ILE A 103 12.28 2.74 15.73
C ILE A 103 13.43 2.00 16.40
N THR A 104 13.11 0.99 17.21
CA THR A 104 14.09 0.21 17.97
C THR A 104 14.02 -1.25 17.58
N CYS A 105 15.16 -1.88 17.36
CA CYS A 105 15.27 -3.31 17.04
C CYS A 105 16.53 -3.89 17.70
N GLY A 106 16.36 -4.71 18.73
CA GLY A 106 17.47 -5.19 19.56
C GLY A 106 18.27 -4.02 20.14
N ALA A 107 19.56 -3.95 19.82
CA ALA A 107 20.46 -2.86 20.26
C ALA A 107 20.49 -1.64 19.32
N SER A 108 19.76 -1.68 18.19
CA SER A 108 19.73 -0.59 17.22
C SER A 108 18.56 0.35 17.50
N GLU A 109 18.81 1.65 17.46
CA GLU A 109 17.80 2.70 17.58
C GLU A 109 17.94 3.70 16.43
N LEU A 110 16.81 4.08 15.84
CA LEU A 110 16.71 5.11 14.81
C LEU A 110 15.67 6.15 15.22
N ARG A 111 15.91 7.40 14.85
CA ARG A 111 14.91 8.47 14.89
C ARG A 111 14.67 9.05 13.50
N LEU A 112 13.41 9.13 13.10
CA LEU A 112 12.97 9.72 11.84
C LEU A 112 11.99 10.86 12.11
N PRO A 113 12.04 11.95 11.33
CA PRO A 113 10.99 12.96 11.36
C PRO A 113 9.70 12.37 10.80
N SER A 114 8.59 12.68 11.47
CA SER A 114 7.23 12.44 11.02
C SER A 114 6.68 13.73 10.42
N VAL A 115 5.76 13.57 9.48
CA VAL A 115 4.87 14.64 9.03
C VAL A 115 3.59 14.55 9.84
N GLU A 116 2.90 15.68 9.98
CA GLU A 116 1.55 15.72 10.54
C GLU A 116 0.60 14.88 9.70
N VAL A 117 -0.10 13.94 10.35
CA VAL A 117 -0.99 12.99 9.68
C VAL A 117 -2.11 13.69 8.90
N GLY A 118 -2.62 14.82 9.40
CA GLY A 118 -3.67 15.60 8.72
C GLY A 118 -3.24 16.25 7.41
N LEU A 119 -1.94 16.33 7.13
CA LEU A 119 -1.41 16.85 5.86
C LEU A 119 -1.24 15.76 4.81
N TYR A 120 -1.18 14.48 5.20
CA TYR A 120 -1.03 13.37 4.27
C TYR A 120 -2.38 13.00 3.63
N PRO A 121 -2.45 12.78 2.31
CA PRO A 121 -3.68 12.33 1.66
C PRO A 121 -4.06 10.93 2.14
N GLN A 122 -5.22 10.82 2.79
CA GLN A 122 -5.73 9.53 3.24
C GLN A 122 -6.48 8.84 2.11
N PRO A 123 -6.04 7.64 1.67
CA PRO A 123 -6.77 6.88 0.68
C PRO A 123 -8.14 6.48 1.25
N LYS A 124 -9.17 6.57 0.41
CA LYS A 124 -10.55 6.21 0.77
C LYS A 124 -10.96 5.01 -0.05
N ILE A 125 -11.54 4.03 0.62
CA ILE A 125 -12.22 2.91 -0.05
C ILE A 125 -13.60 3.43 -0.44
N GLU A 126 -13.87 3.48 -1.74
CA GLU A 126 -15.19 3.83 -2.25
C GLU A 126 -16.10 2.58 -2.23
N GLU A 127 -17.33 2.76 -1.73
CA GLU A 127 -18.36 1.75 -1.90
C GLU A 127 -18.87 1.78 -3.35
N LEU A 128 -18.54 0.74 -4.10
CA LEU A 128 -18.98 0.61 -5.49
C LEU A 128 -20.35 -0.09 -5.56
N ASN A 129 -21.18 0.37 -6.49
CA ASN A 129 -22.52 -0.20 -6.74
C ASN A 129 -22.49 -1.65 -7.24
N GLN A 130 -21.35 -2.10 -7.77
CA GLN A 130 -21.16 -3.44 -8.31
C GLN A 130 -19.92 -4.07 -7.67
N GLN A 131 -20.05 -5.33 -7.27
CA GLN A 131 -18.98 -6.11 -6.66
C GLN A 131 -18.85 -7.44 -7.39
N LEU A 132 -17.62 -7.93 -7.50
CA LEU A 132 -17.25 -9.20 -8.11
C LEU A 132 -16.37 -9.96 -7.14
N LYS A 133 -16.52 -11.30 -7.10
CA LYS A 133 -15.55 -12.19 -6.46
C LYS A 133 -14.82 -12.99 -7.53
N ILE A 134 -13.49 -12.89 -7.53
CA ILE A 134 -12.58 -13.61 -8.43
C ILE A 134 -11.42 -14.16 -7.60
N SER A 135 -10.86 -15.31 -7.97
CA SER A 135 -9.66 -15.81 -7.30
C SER A 135 -8.46 -14.93 -7.65
N ALA A 136 -7.49 -14.80 -6.73
CA ALA A 136 -6.29 -14.03 -7.02
C ALA A 136 -5.50 -14.59 -8.21
N LEU A 137 -5.52 -15.92 -8.39
CA LEU A 137 -4.90 -16.60 -9.53
C LEU A 137 -5.58 -16.22 -10.84
N ASP A 138 -6.91 -16.29 -10.90
CA ASP A 138 -7.65 -15.94 -12.11
C ASP A 138 -7.50 -14.45 -12.45
N LEU A 139 -7.49 -13.58 -11.43
CA LEU A 139 -7.25 -12.15 -11.61
C LEU A 139 -5.88 -11.89 -12.25
N ALA A 140 -4.82 -12.48 -11.68
CA ALA A 140 -3.47 -12.36 -12.22
C ALA A 140 -3.38 -12.90 -13.65
N GLN A 141 -3.97 -14.08 -13.90
CA GLN A 141 -3.98 -14.70 -15.22
C GLN A 141 -4.73 -13.85 -16.25
N CYS A 142 -5.88 -13.26 -15.90
CA CYS A 142 -6.63 -12.39 -16.80
C CYS A 142 -5.84 -11.13 -17.16
N ILE A 143 -5.13 -10.53 -16.18
CA ILE A 143 -4.24 -9.39 -16.42
C ILE A 143 -3.10 -9.81 -17.35
N ASP A 144 -2.40 -10.90 -17.07
CA ASP A 144 -1.26 -11.37 -17.87
C ASP A 144 -1.66 -11.68 -19.33
N LEU A 145 -2.84 -12.28 -19.52
CA LEU A 145 -3.37 -12.65 -20.84
C LEU A 145 -3.90 -11.47 -21.65
N THR A 146 -4.05 -10.27 -21.06
CA THR A 146 -4.67 -9.13 -21.76
C THR A 146 -3.79 -7.88 -21.78
N LEU A 147 -3.10 -7.55 -20.68
CA LEU A 147 -2.37 -6.29 -20.51
C LEU A 147 -1.35 -6.02 -21.63
N PHE A 148 -0.71 -7.06 -22.17
CA PHE A 148 0.27 -6.93 -23.24
C PHE A 148 -0.28 -6.27 -24.51
N ALA A 149 -1.60 -6.32 -24.72
CA ALA A 149 -2.29 -5.72 -25.86
C ALA A 149 -2.70 -4.26 -25.61
N SER A 150 -2.48 -3.70 -24.41
CA SER A 150 -2.77 -2.29 -24.11
C SER A 150 -1.74 -1.33 -24.72
N GLN A 151 -2.14 -0.07 -24.87
CA GLN A 151 -1.25 0.98 -25.36
C GLN A 151 -0.35 1.49 -24.23
N THR A 152 0.95 1.69 -24.50
CA THR A 152 1.90 2.20 -23.48
C THR A 152 2.14 3.71 -23.58
N ASN A 153 1.78 4.34 -24.69
CA ASN A 153 1.95 5.79 -24.88
C ASN A 153 0.65 6.56 -24.58
N GLU A 154 0.80 7.80 -24.12
CA GLU A 154 -0.29 8.63 -23.61
C GLU A 154 -1.21 9.24 -24.69
N SER A 155 -1.01 8.93 -25.97
CA SER A 155 -1.82 9.51 -27.05
C SER A 155 -3.31 9.19 -26.93
N ARG A 156 -3.64 8.02 -26.36
CA ARG A 156 -5.02 7.55 -26.12
C ARG A 156 -5.09 6.88 -24.75
N ARG A 157 -5.25 7.70 -23.71
CA ARG A 157 -5.32 7.24 -22.31
C ARG A 157 -6.40 6.18 -22.05
N ASN A 158 -7.49 6.21 -22.80
CA ASN A 158 -8.56 5.20 -22.72
C ASN A 158 -8.13 3.79 -23.18
N LEU A 159 -6.95 3.64 -23.80
CA LEU A 159 -6.39 2.36 -24.23
C LEU A 159 -5.18 1.90 -23.39
N MET A 160 -4.82 2.65 -22.34
CA MET A 160 -3.64 2.36 -21.50
C MET A 160 -3.88 1.33 -20.39
N GLY A 161 -4.90 0.48 -20.53
CA GLY A 161 -5.25 -0.50 -19.51
C GLY A 161 -6.11 -1.63 -20.04
N VAL A 162 -6.63 -2.43 -19.10
CA VAL A 162 -7.54 -3.53 -19.38
C VAL A 162 -8.94 -3.13 -18.97
N ALA A 163 -9.88 -3.18 -19.93
CA ALA A 163 -11.28 -2.98 -19.67
C ALA A 163 -11.89 -4.25 -19.04
N LEU A 164 -12.37 -4.12 -17.81
CA LEU A 164 -13.15 -5.14 -17.10
C LEU A 164 -14.64 -4.82 -17.23
N SER A 165 -15.42 -5.78 -17.72
CA SER A 165 -16.89 -5.70 -17.76
C SER A 165 -17.53 -7.00 -17.32
N MET A 166 -18.78 -6.93 -16.88
CA MET A 166 -19.60 -8.09 -16.55
C MET A 166 -20.55 -8.40 -17.70
N THR A 167 -20.61 -9.66 -18.11
CA THR A 167 -21.51 -10.13 -19.18
C THR A 167 -22.90 -10.48 -18.62
N GLU A 168 -23.88 -10.63 -19.50
CA GLU A 168 -25.28 -10.94 -19.13
C GLU A 168 -25.39 -12.23 -18.31
N ASP A 169 -24.51 -13.19 -18.56
CA ASP A 169 -24.42 -14.48 -17.87
C ASP A 169 -23.51 -14.45 -16.63
N GLN A 170 -23.26 -13.25 -16.06
CA GLN A 170 -22.51 -13.04 -14.82
C GLN A 170 -21.05 -13.52 -14.89
N ARG A 171 -20.47 -13.58 -16.09
CA ARG A 171 -19.02 -13.79 -16.28
C ARG A 171 -18.30 -12.45 -16.36
N THR A 172 -17.00 -12.49 -16.14
CA THR A 172 -16.13 -11.33 -16.38
C THR A 172 -15.58 -11.39 -17.78
N ARG A 173 -15.43 -10.22 -18.40
CA ARG A 173 -14.79 -10.03 -19.69
C ARG A 173 -13.67 -9.02 -19.53
N TRP A 174 -12.49 -9.41 -19.96
CA TRP A 174 -11.27 -8.60 -19.89
C TRP A 174 -10.81 -8.30 -21.30
N GLN A 175 -10.62 -7.02 -21.63
CA GLN A 175 -10.29 -6.59 -22.99
C GLN A 175 -9.21 -5.52 -23.00
N ALA A 176 -8.20 -5.68 -23.85
CA ALA A 176 -7.17 -4.68 -24.07
C ALA A 176 -6.80 -4.60 -25.56
N THR A 177 -6.54 -3.39 -26.04
CA THR A 177 -6.15 -3.14 -27.43
C THR A 177 -5.29 -1.89 -27.55
N ASP A 178 -4.34 -1.93 -28.48
CA ASP A 178 -3.49 -0.82 -28.91
C ASP A 178 -3.93 -0.25 -30.27
N GLY A 179 -5.04 -0.78 -30.82
CA GLY A 179 -5.56 -0.48 -32.16
C GLY A 179 -4.97 -1.35 -33.28
N HIS A 180 -3.93 -2.14 -33.01
CA HIS A 180 -3.36 -3.10 -33.97
C HIS A 180 -3.72 -4.54 -33.62
N ARG A 181 -3.87 -4.85 -32.33
CA ARG A 181 -4.26 -6.16 -31.81
C ARG A 181 -5.26 -6.01 -30.67
N LEU A 182 -6.02 -7.08 -30.44
CA LEU A 182 -6.99 -7.20 -29.37
C LEU A 182 -6.70 -8.50 -28.62
N ALA A 183 -6.58 -8.42 -27.30
CA ALA A 183 -6.61 -9.58 -26.42
C ALA A 183 -7.92 -9.57 -25.62
N GLN A 184 -8.50 -10.75 -25.45
CA GLN A 184 -9.73 -10.93 -24.68
C GLN A 184 -9.73 -12.26 -23.93
N VAL A 185 -10.20 -12.22 -22.68
CA VAL A 185 -10.52 -13.37 -21.84
C VAL A 185 -11.98 -13.26 -21.38
#